data_AF-A0A956UWI3-F1
#
_entry.id   AF-A0A956UWI3-F1
#
_cell.length_a   1.000
_cell.length_b   1.000
_cell.length_c   1.000
_cell.angle_alpha   90.00
_cell.angle_beta   90.00
_cell.angle_gamma   90.00
#
_symmetry.space_group_name_H-M   'P 1'
#
loop_
_entity.id
_entity.type
_entity.pdbx_description
1 polymer ?
#
loop_
_entity_poly.entity_id
_entity_poly.type
_entity_poly.pdbx_seq_one_letter_code
_entity_poly.pdbx_strand_id
1 'polypeptide(L)'
;MYWTERHIFACTGNHCNQKGAAKVINRLRFELMRRKLNTPVHMNTCGTIDLCDIGPNIVVYPDNIVFSNVEENDVPDIVAFLSGGEMPTRLLLNATTPAEMNREHFFAALRDAGNHLGESEIIALAGSYDLDRAWIDEQLRRGFMSKKPDEETTADTYAMTSKAMHRYRLG
;
A
#
# COMPACT_ATOMS: atom_id res chain seq x y z
N MET A 1 25.18 -15.68 5.38
CA MET A 1 24.25 -14.86 6.19
C MET A 1 24.97 -13.70 6.87
N TYR A 2 26.21 -13.85 7.35
CA TYR A 2 26.98 -12.74 7.94
C TYR A 2 27.40 -11.62 6.97
N TRP A 3 27.36 -11.88 5.66
CA TRP A 3 27.74 -10.93 4.59
C TRP A 3 26.54 -10.18 4.01
N THR A 4 25.35 -10.40 4.57
CA THR A 4 24.14 -9.72 4.10
C THR A 4 24.17 -8.27 4.55
N GLU A 5 24.12 -7.35 3.60
CA GLU A 5 24.04 -5.91 3.84
C GLU A 5 22.58 -5.45 3.90
N ARG A 6 21.71 -6.03 3.06
CA ARG A 6 20.28 -5.70 3.02
C ARG A 6 19.38 -6.93 3.18
N HIS A 7 18.32 -6.75 3.96
CA HIS A 7 17.23 -7.70 4.11
C HIS A 7 15.98 -7.19 3.42
N ILE A 8 15.43 -8.01 2.54
CA ILE A 8 14.15 -7.75 1.88
C ILE A 8 13.09 -8.65 2.52
N PHE A 9 11.98 -8.06 2.91
CA PHE A 9 10.78 -8.77 3.37
C PHE A 9 9.64 -8.48 2.41
N ALA A 10 9.30 -9.47 1.58
CA ALA A 10 8.18 -9.38 0.65
C ALA A 10 6.90 -9.94 1.29
N CYS A 11 5.86 -9.12 1.34
CA CYS A 11 4.59 -9.49 1.99
C CYS A 11 3.88 -10.60 1.21
N THR A 12 3.53 -11.67 1.93
CA THR A 12 2.75 -12.81 1.44
C THR A 12 1.40 -12.95 2.16
N GLY A 13 0.98 -11.89 2.86
CA GLY A 13 -0.39 -11.81 3.39
C GLY A 13 -1.43 -12.02 2.29
N ASN A 14 -2.60 -12.55 2.65
CA ASN A 14 -3.66 -12.93 1.70
C ASN A 14 -3.94 -11.83 0.66
N HIS A 15 -3.98 -10.57 1.09
CA HIS A 15 -4.24 -9.44 0.21
C HIS A 15 -3.14 -9.17 -0.80
N CYS A 16 -1.87 -9.25 -0.40
CA CYS A 16 -0.74 -9.12 -1.33
C CYS A 16 -0.72 -10.29 -2.32
N ASN A 17 -1.03 -11.52 -1.88
CA ASN A 17 -1.15 -12.66 -2.79
C ASN A 17 -2.28 -12.50 -3.80
N GLN A 18 -3.46 -12.01 -3.38
CA GLN A 18 -4.57 -11.69 -4.29
C GLN A 18 -4.19 -10.64 -5.35
N LYS A 19 -3.25 -9.74 -5.02
CA LYS A 19 -2.71 -8.72 -5.93
C LYS A 19 -1.43 -9.16 -6.66
N GLY A 20 -1.11 -10.46 -6.68
CA GLY A 20 -0.03 -10.99 -7.50
C GLY A 20 1.37 -11.01 -6.87
N ALA A 21 1.49 -10.88 -5.54
CA ALA A 21 2.78 -10.92 -4.84
C ALA A 21 3.65 -12.14 -5.21
N ALA A 22 3.05 -13.30 -5.49
CA ALA A 22 3.79 -14.50 -5.90
C ALA A 22 4.64 -14.27 -7.17
N LYS A 23 4.09 -13.54 -8.17
CA LYS A 23 4.83 -13.21 -9.40
C LYS A 23 5.98 -12.27 -9.11
N VAL A 24 5.73 -11.22 -8.32
CA VAL A 24 6.74 -10.24 -7.88
C VAL A 24 7.88 -10.94 -7.15
N ILE A 25 7.57 -11.80 -6.18
CA ILE A 25 8.55 -12.54 -5.36
C ILE A 25 9.40 -13.48 -6.22
N ASN A 26 8.78 -14.21 -7.14
CA ASN A 26 9.50 -15.12 -8.03
C ASN A 26 10.43 -14.34 -8.97
N ARG A 27 9.94 -13.24 -9.55
CA ARG A 27 10.76 -12.40 -10.42
C ARG A 27 11.91 -11.75 -9.64
N LEU A 28 11.67 -11.28 -8.42
CA LEU A 28 12.69 -10.67 -7.57
C LEU A 28 13.79 -11.68 -7.21
N ARG A 29 13.45 -12.90 -6.82
CA ARG A 29 14.43 -13.99 -6.61
C ARG A 29 15.28 -14.23 -7.84
N PHE A 30 14.63 -14.38 -9.00
CA PHE A 30 15.31 -14.64 -10.26
C PHE A 30 16.30 -13.51 -10.60
N GLU A 31 15.88 -12.25 -10.51
CA GLU A 31 16.71 -11.09 -10.83
C GLU A 31 17.88 -10.91 -9.87
N LEU A 32 17.67 -11.13 -8.56
CA LEU A 32 18.76 -11.09 -7.57
C LEU A 32 19.83 -12.15 -7.86
N MET A 33 19.44 -13.37 -8.24
CA MET A 33 20.39 -14.41 -8.65
C MET A 33 21.08 -14.05 -9.97
N ARG A 34 20.32 -13.59 -10.97
CA ARG A 34 20.84 -13.21 -12.30
C ARG A 34 21.92 -12.13 -12.20
N ARG A 35 21.75 -11.16 -11.29
CA ARG A 35 22.71 -10.08 -11.05
C ARG A 35 23.76 -10.38 -9.97
N LYS A 36 23.80 -11.61 -9.44
CA LYS A 36 24.73 -12.03 -8.38
C LYS A 36 24.63 -11.18 -7.10
N LEU A 37 23.43 -10.68 -6.80
CA LEU A 37 23.14 -9.88 -5.60
C LEU A 37 22.67 -10.74 -4.42
N ASN A 38 22.53 -12.04 -4.60
CA ASN A 38 22.08 -12.98 -3.57
C ASN A 38 23.08 -13.21 -2.41
N THR A 39 24.27 -12.60 -2.47
CA THR A 39 25.23 -12.54 -1.34
C THR A 39 25.00 -11.30 -0.46
N PRO A 40 25.03 -10.06 -0.99
CA PRO A 40 24.79 -8.85 -0.19
C PRO A 40 23.30 -8.61 0.13
N VAL A 41 22.38 -9.19 -0.63
CA VAL A 41 20.93 -9.02 -0.45
C VAL A 41 20.28 -10.35 -0.13
N HIS A 42 19.63 -10.44 1.03
CA HIS A 42 18.89 -11.61 1.44
C HIS A 42 17.38 -11.33 1.45
N MET A 43 16.63 -12.10 0.68
CA MET A 43 15.18 -11.92 0.53
C MET A 43 14.40 -13.02 1.24
N ASN A 44 13.54 -12.61 2.16
CA ASN A 44 12.57 -13.45 2.84
C ASN A 44 11.14 -13.02 2.49
N THR A 45 10.21 -13.92 2.70
CA THR A 45 8.77 -13.58 2.72
C THR A 45 8.36 -13.27 4.15
N CYS A 46 7.38 -12.40 4.32
CA CYS A 46 6.77 -12.10 5.62
C CYS A 46 5.24 -12.16 5.54
N GLY A 47 4.60 -12.12 6.72
CA GLY A 47 3.15 -11.94 6.85
C GLY A 47 2.69 -10.54 6.43
N THR A 48 1.51 -10.14 6.90
CA THR A 48 1.03 -8.77 6.69
C THR A 48 1.95 -7.75 7.36
N ILE A 49 2.05 -6.56 6.75
CA ILE A 49 2.70 -5.37 7.32
C ILE A 49 1.69 -4.21 7.47
N ASP A 50 0.41 -4.53 7.54
CA ASP A 50 -0.73 -3.62 7.75
C ASP A 50 -0.99 -2.58 6.64
N LEU A 51 -0.47 -2.86 5.45
CA LEU A 51 -0.65 -2.08 4.20
C LEU A 51 -1.51 -2.84 3.17
N CYS A 52 -2.57 -3.49 3.63
CA CYS A 52 -3.33 -4.48 2.86
C CYS A 52 -4.13 -3.89 1.69
N ASP A 53 -4.50 -2.62 1.77
CA ASP A 53 -5.21 -1.84 0.75
C ASP A 53 -4.30 -1.42 -0.40
N ILE A 54 -2.98 -1.32 -0.20
CA ILE A 54 -2.01 -0.81 -1.18
C ILE A 54 -0.89 -1.79 -1.56
N GLY A 55 -1.05 -3.08 -1.24
CA GLY A 55 -0.09 -4.11 -1.67
C GLY A 55 -0.10 -4.39 -3.18
N PRO A 56 0.82 -5.24 -3.70
CA PRO A 56 1.87 -5.96 -2.97
C PRO A 56 2.95 -5.05 -2.37
N ASN A 57 3.46 -5.40 -1.19
CA ASN A 57 4.42 -4.58 -0.47
C ASN A 57 5.74 -5.30 -0.20
N ILE A 58 6.83 -4.55 -0.22
CA ILE A 58 8.19 -5.00 0.07
C ILE A 58 8.84 -4.03 1.05
N VAL A 59 9.49 -4.54 2.09
CA VAL A 59 10.28 -3.73 3.03
C VAL A 59 11.76 -4.05 2.86
N VAL A 60 12.61 -3.03 2.86
CA VAL A 60 14.07 -3.16 2.77
C VAL A 60 14.72 -2.57 4.02
N TYR A 61 15.48 -3.40 4.74
CA TYR A 61 16.31 -3.01 5.86
C TYR A 61 17.81 -3.15 5.50
N PRO A 62 18.71 -2.35 6.09
CA PRO A 62 18.46 -1.30 7.09
C PRO A 62 17.99 0.05 6.51
N ASP A 63 17.77 0.12 5.19
CA ASP A 63 17.45 1.36 4.48
C ASP A 63 16.10 2.00 4.87
N ASN A 64 15.26 1.31 5.65
CA ASN A 64 13.92 1.75 6.08
C ASN A 64 13.02 2.13 4.91
N ILE A 65 13.11 1.37 3.81
CA ILE A 65 12.30 1.60 2.61
C ILE A 65 11.10 0.67 2.61
N VAL A 66 9.95 1.23 2.27
CA VAL A 66 8.76 0.46 1.90
C VAL A 66 8.46 0.73 0.44
N PHE A 67 8.42 -0.33 -0.36
CA PHE A 67 7.84 -0.30 -1.70
C PHE A 67 6.40 -0.82 -1.61
N SER A 68 5.47 -0.07 -2.18
CA SER A 68 4.05 -0.40 -2.21
C SER A 68 3.54 -0.48 -3.64
N ASN A 69 2.40 -1.16 -3.84
CA ASN A 69 1.80 -1.41 -5.14
C ASN A 69 2.81 -1.91 -6.19
N VAL A 70 3.67 -2.85 -5.77
CA VAL A 70 4.74 -3.37 -6.63
C VAL A 70 4.18 -4.35 -7.64
N GLU A 71 4.47 -4.14 -8.92
CA GLU A 71 4.13 -5.04 -10.01
C GLU A 71 5.37 -5.85 -10.46
N GLU A 72 5.14 -6.91 -11.24
CA GLU A 72 6.22 -7.75 -11.74
C GLU A 72 7.22 -6.96 -12.62
N ASN A 73 6.72 -5.98 -13.38
CA ASN A 73 7.52 -5.13 -14.27
C ASN A 73 8.41 -4.13 -13.53
N ASP A 74 8.17 -3.92 -12.23
CA ASP A 74 8.92 -2.96 -11.40
C ASP A 74 10.15 -3.58 -10.74
N VAL A 75 10.20 -4.91 -10.72
CA VAL A 75 11.30 -5.67 -10.12
C VAL A 75 12.68 -5.28 -10.69
N PRO A 76 12.87 -5.07 -12.01
CA PRO A 76 14.14 -4.62 -12.55
C PRO A 76 14.65 -3.31 -11.93
N ASP A 77 13.76 -2.37 -11.61
CA ASP A 77 14.12 -1.07 -11.02
C ASP A 77 14.49 -1.22 -9.55
N ILE A 78 13.73 -2.02 -8.78
CA ILE A 78 14.07 -2.37 -7.40
C ILE A 78 15.46 -3.04 -7.35
N VAL A 79 15.74 -3.96 -8.27
CA VAL A 79 17.01 -4.67 -8.32
C VAL A 79 18.16 -3.75 -8.76
N ALA A 80 17.90 -2.80 -9.68
CA ALA A 80 18.87 -1.78 -10.05
C ALA A 80 19.24 -0.90 -8.84
N PHE A 81 18.24 -0.42 -8.10
CA PHE A 81 18.42 0.33 -6.85
C PHE A 81 19.30 -0.44 -5.84
N LEU A 82 19.01 -1.72 -5.61
CA LEU A 82 19.77 -2.57 -4.68
C LEU A 82 21.24 -2.76 -5.07
N SER A 83 21.59 -2.55 -6.35
CA SER A 83 22.96 -2.55 -6.86
C SER A 83 23.61 -1.15 -6.94
N GLY A 84 23.00 -0.13 -6.33
CA GLY A 84 23.51 1.25 -6.34
C GLY A 84 22.93 2.15 -7.44
N GLY A 85 21.84 1.72 -8.08
CA GLY A 85 21.07 2.55 -9.02
C GLY A 85 20.14 3.55 -8.33
N GLU A 86 19.36 4.27 -9.12
CA GLU A 86 18.41 5.28 -8.62
C GLU A 86 17.23 4.64 -7.86
N MET A 87 16.70 5.38 -6.89
CA MET A 87 15.51 4.99 -6.14
C MET A 87 14.27 4.99 -7.06
N PRO A 88 13.48 3.89 -7.14
CA PRO A 88 12.22 3.89 -7.86
C PRO A 88 11.16 4.66 -7.07
N THR A 89 11.19 5.99 -7.15
CA THR A 89 10.36 6.91 -6.34
C THR A 89 8.87 6.68 -6.49
N ARG A 90 8.42 6.18 -7.65
CA ARG A 90 7.01 5.79 -7.88
C ARG A 90 6.51 4.72 -6.89
N LEU A 91 7.39 3.81 -6.48
CA LEU A 91 7.05 2.69 -5.59
C LEU A 91 7.21 3.05 -4.11
N LEU A 92 8.02 4.08 -3.84
CA LEU A 92 8.38 4.47 -2.49
C LEU A 92 7.12 4.89 -1.71
N LEU A 93 6.99 4.37 -0.50
CA LEU A 93 5.96 4.74 0.46
C LEU A 93 6.60 5.23 1.75
N ASN A 94 6.26 6.44 2.16
CA ASN A 94 6.53 6.99 3.48
C ASN A 94 5.48 8.08 3.78
N ALA A 95 5.50 8.65 4.99
CA ALA A 95 4.53 9.65 5.43
C ALA A 95 4.47 10.92 4.56
N THR A 96 5.51 11.18 3.76
CA THR A 96 5.61 12.38 2.89
C THR A 96 5.38 12.08 1.42
N THR A 97 5.10 10.84 1.04
CA THR A 97 4.81 10.56 -0.38
C THR A 97 3.41 11.08 -0.72
N PRO A 98 3.21 11.69 -1.91
CA PRO A 98 1.92 12.26 -2.28
C PRO A 98 0.76 11.27 -2.13
N ALA A 99 0.99 10.00 -2.50
CA ALA A 99 -0.02 8.96 -2.38
C ALA A 99 -0.45 8.70 -0.92
N GLU A 100 0.48 8.73 0.05
CA GLU A 100 0.13 8.55 1.46
C GLU A 100 -0.54 9.80 2.04
N MET A 101 -0.02 10.98 1.72
CA MET A 101 -0.62 12.25 2.14
C MET A 101 -2.05 12.41 1.63
N ASN A 102 -2.31 12.06 0.36
CA ASN A 102 -3.64 12.12 -0.22
C ASN A 102 -4.63 11.20 0.50
N ARG A 103 -4.22 9.98 0.87
CA ARG A 103 -5.06 9.07 1.65
C ARG A 103 -5.31 9.60 3.06
N GLU A 104 -4.27 10.07 3.74
CA GLU A 104 -4.37 10.66 5.07
C GLU A 104 -5.32 11.86 5.07
N HIS A 105 -5.13 12.80 4.14
CA HIS A 105 -5.96 13.98 4.00
C HIS A 105 -7.41 13.64 3.64
N PHE A 106 -7.64 12.65 2.77
CA PHE A 106 -8.99 12.16 2.49
C PHE A 106 -9.69 11.67 3.76
N PHE A 107 -9.03 10.83 4.56
CA PHE A 107 -9.63 10.34 5.80
C PHE A 107 -9.80 11.47 6.82
N ALA A 108 -8.86 12.40 6.95
CA ALA A 108 -9.02 13.56 7.82
C ALA A 108 -10.24 14.41 7.40
N ALA A 109 -10.39 14.68 6.10
CA ALA A 109 -11.52 15.44 5.57
C ALA A 109 -12.86 14.69 5.73
N LEU A 110 -12.88 13.37 5.54
CA LEU A 110 -14.06 12.55 5.78
C LEU A 110 -14.49 12.60 7.25
N ARG A 111 -13.55 12.62 8.20
CA ARG A 111 -13.85 12.80 9.63
C ARG A 111 -14.45 14.18 9.87
N ASP A 112 -13.80 15.21 9.34
CA ASP A 112 -14.19 16.61 9.58
C ASP A 112 -15.57 16.91 8.94
N ALA A 113 -15.95 16.18 7.89
CA ALA A 113 -17.28 16.20 7.28
C ALA A 113 -18.34 15.36 8.05
N GLY A 114 -18.03 14.88 9.26
CA GLY A 114 -18.97 14.15 10.12
C GLY A 114 -18.98 12.64 9.91
N ASN A 115 -18.08 12.09 9.08
CA ASN A 115 -17.94 10.66 8.82
C ASN A 115 -19.23 9.96 8.33
N HIS A 116 -20.06 10.69 7.59
CA HIS A 116 -21.37 10.23 7.10
C HIS A 116 -21.69 10.93 5.78
N LEU A 117 -21.11 10.45 4.68
CA LEU A 117 -21.28 11.06 3.35
C LEU A 117 -22.08 10.16 2.41
N GLY A 118 -22.92 10.76 1.56
CA GLY A 118 -23.57 10.06 0.45
C GLY A 118 -22.60 9.69 -0.67
N GLU A 119 -23.05 8.84 -1.61
CA GLU A 119 -22.19 8.31 -2.68
C GLU A 119 -21.58 9.41 -3.59
N SER A 120 -22.36 10.42 -3.98
CA SER A 120 -21.83 11.49 -4.82
C SER A 120 -20.81 12.35 -4.09
N GLU A 121 -21.01 12.58 -2.79
CA GLU A 121 -20.13 13.39 -1.95
C GLU A 121 -18.81 12.67 -1.67
N ILE A 122 -18.85 11.37 -1.37
CA ILE A 122 -17.62 10.60 -1.11
C ILE A 122 -16.76 10.47 -2.37
N ILE A 123 -17.38 10.32 -3.55
CA ILE A 123 -16.67 10.29 -4.84
C ILE A 123 -16.03 11.65 -5.13
N ALA A 124 -16.77 12.75 -4.91
CA ALA A 124 -16.24 14.10 -5.10
C ALA A 124 -15.08 14.39 -4.14
N LEU A 125 -15.22 13.99 -2.87
CA LEU A 125 -14.17 14.13 -1.87
C LEU A 125 -12.92 13.33 -2.25
N ALA A 126 -13.06 12.06 -2.61
CA ALA A 126 -11.96 11.22 -3.06
C ALA A 126 -11.25 11.82 -4.29
N GLY A 127 -12.03 12.29 -5.27
CA GLY A 127 -11.50 12.93 -6.48
C GLY A 127 -10.68 14.19 -6.20
N SER A 128 -10.99 14.94 -5.13
CA SER A 128 -10.19 16.11 -4.72
C SER A 128 -8.79 15.76 -4.19
N TYR A 129 -8.54 14.49 -3.88
CA TYR A 129 -7.26 13.94 -3.43
C TYR A 129 -6.65 12.95 -4.43
N ASP A 130 -7.03 13.00 -5.71
CA ASP A 130 -6.58 12.07 -6.75
C ASP A 130 -6.88 10.59 -6.44
N LEU A 131 -7.97 10.32 -5.72
CA LEU A 131 -8.43 8.98 -5.39
C LEU A 131 -9.69 8.66 -6.22
N ASP A 132 -9.66 7.55 -6.94
CA ASP A 132 -10.73 7.15 -7.83
C ASP A 132 -11.75 6.21 -7.17
N ARG A 133 -12.79 5.84 -7.92
CA ARG A 133 -13.81 4.90 -7.45
C ARG A 133 -13.23 3.53 -7.11
N ALA A 134 -12.24 3.05 -7.87
CA ALA A 134 -11.62 1.76 -7.61
C ALA A 134 -10.90 1.76 -6.25
N TRP A 135 -10.28 2.88 -5.88
CA TRP A 135 -9.70 3.06 -4.56
C TRP A 135 -10.75 3.02 -3.44
N ILE A 136 -11.90 3.69 -3.61
CA ILE A 136 -13.01 3.64 -2.63
C ILE A 136 -13.52 2.21 -2.47
N ASP A 137 -13.76 1.51 -3.57
CA ASP A 137 -14.23 0.12 -3.56
C ASP A 137 -13.21 -0.79 -2.86
N GLU A 138 -11.91 -0.54 -3.04
CA GLU A 138 -10.85 -1.22 -2.30
C GLU A 138 -10.92 -0.92 -0.80
N GLN A 139 -11.16 0.33 -0.38
CA GLN A 139 -11.28 0.68 1.04
C GLN A 139 -12.47 -0.03 1.70
N LEU A 140 -13.60 -0.13 1.00
CA LEU A 140 -14.76 -0.90 1.45
C LEU A 140 -14.42 -2.39 1.58
N ARG A 141 -13.82 -2.96 0.54
CA ARG A 141 -13.42 -4.38 0.49
C ARG A 141 -12.37 -4.74 1.55
N ARG A 142 -11.61 -3.76 2.03
CA ARG A 142 -10.56 -3.92 3.04
C ARG A 142 -10.97 -3.47 4.43
N GLY A 143 -12.21 -2.99 4.58
CA GLY A 143 -12.77 -2.54 5.84
C GLY A 143 -12.13 -1.29 6.41
N PHE A 144 -11.49 -0.47 5.58
CA PHE A 144 -11.08 0.90 5.95
C PHE A 144 -12.27 1.86 5.91
N MET A 145 -13.21 1.58 5.02
CA MET A 145 -14.51 2.24 4.95
C MET A 145 -15.63 1.21 5.12
N SER A 146 -16.79 1.69 5.55
CA SER A 146 -18.04 0.95 5.59
C SER A 146 -19.10 1.68 4.78
N LYS A 147 -19.99 0.91 4.18
CA LYS A 147 -21.15 1.38 3.45
C LYS A 147 -22.38 0.85 4.16
N LYS A 148 -23.29 1.72 4.59
CA LYS A 148 -24.52 1.35 5.32
C LYS A 148 -25.73 2.07 4.72
N PRO A 149 -26.92 1.47 4.74
CA PRO A 149 -28.14 2.22 4.46
C PRO A 149 -28.26 3.37 5.47
N ASP A 150 -28.61 4.55 4.98
CA ASP A 150 -29.00 5.67 5.82
C ASP A 150 -30.30 5.33 6.59
N GLU A 151 -30.44 5.83 7.81
CA GLU A 151 -31.59 5.51 8.65
C GLU A 151 -32.84 6.33 8.28
N GLU A 152 -32.65 7.50 7.66
CA GLU A 152 -33.71 8.43 7.29
C GLU A 152 -34.05 8.37 5.80
N THR A 153 -33.08 7.97 4.97
CA THR A 153 -33.21 7.84 3.51
C THR A 153 -32.90 6.42 3.05
N THR A 154 -33.44 5.98 1.92
CA THR A 154 -33.06 4.68 1.34
C THR A 154 -31.68 4.70 0.66
N ALA A 155 -30.93 5.80 0.80
CA ALA A 155 -29.62 5.98 0.18
C ALA A 155 -28.52 5.34 1.04
N ASP A 156 -27.42 4.94 0.43
CA ASP A 156 -26.27 4.44 1.17
C ASP A 156 -25.35 5.58 1.63
N THR A 157 -24.81 5.44 2.84
CA THR A 157 -23.84 6.35 3.45
C THR A 157 -22.50 5.65 3.66
N TYR A 158 -21.44 6.45 3.58
CA TYR A 158 -20.05 6.02 3.63
C TYR A 158 -19.37 6.64 4.83
N ALA A 159 -18.69 5.80 5.60
CA ALA A 159 -17.99 6.17 6.81
C ALA A 159 -16.65 5.43 6.89
N MET A 160 -15.61 6.07 7.43
CA MET A 160 -14.38 5.40 7.83
C MET A 160 -14.61 4.51 9.06
N THR A 161 -13.83 3.44 9.16
CA THR A 161 -13.86 2.52 10.31
C THR A 161 -12.74 2.83 11.31
N SER A 162 -12.78 2.18 12.48
CA SER A 162 -11.67 2.23 13.45
C SER A 162 -10.32 1.81 12.90
N LYS A 163 -10.32 0.98 11.84
CA LYS A 163 -9.09 0.56 11.15
C LYS A 163 -8.42 1.74 10.44
N ALA A 164 -9.19 2.57 9.74
CA ALA A 164 -8.68 3.79 9.11
C ALA A 164 -8.26 4.81 10.16
N MET A 165 -9.08 5.02 11.20
CA MET A 165 -8.75 5.94 12.30
C MET A 165 -7.43 5.57 12.99
N HIS A 166 -7.20 4.28 13.27
CA HIS A 166 -5.96 3.82 13.87
C HIS A 166 -4.77 4.01 12.93
N ARG A 167 -4.91 3.64 11.65
CA ARG A 167 -3.85 3.79 10.63
C ARG A 167 -3.36 5.22 10.52
N TYR A 168 -4.29 6.18 10.41
CA TYR A 168 -3.99 7.59 10.18
C TYR A 168 -3.96 8.42 11.48
N ARG A 169 -4.06 7.79 12.65
CA ARG A 169 -4.03 8.44 13.97
C ARG A 169 -5.06 9.59 14.09
N LEU A 170 -6.29 9.32 13.63
CA LEU A 170 -7.39 10.29 13.58
C LEU A 170 -8.39 10.14 14.74
N GLY A 171 -8.12 9.24 15.70
CA GLY A 171 -8.97 8.95 16.86
C GLY A 171 -8.53 9.66 18.14
#